data_AF-A0A6B2C739-F1
#
_entry.id   AF-A0A6B2C739-F1
#
_cell.length_a   1.000
_cell.length_b   1.000
_cell.length_c   1.000
_cell.angle_alpha   90.00
_cell.angle_beta   90.00
_cell.angle_gamma   90.00
#
_symmetry.space_group_name_H-M   'P 1'
#
loop_
_entity.id
_entity.type
_entity.pdbx_description
1 polymer ?
#
loop_
_entity_poly.entity_id
_entity_poly.type
_entity_poly.pdbx_seq_one_letter_code
_entity_poly.pdbx_strand_id
1 'polypeptide(L)'
;MSELTNELKVSPEWIHKVNVRGLSDDVRREILRRVKEKLGFNKTVEVLDIAKGSLHNYLNGLRKIPDDVISKALQYLDEKEFNEIVAGLDRLKAVGIIREDGSIDYSLILQAVALASKDEYLKQAILRFTVENFREDLRKMLGISLSQIVFTWSQGFEEFLRERKKRRKVLDPETIAYYRNLFKKHLEGKTLSEDLINYVINHKNKWLRNVFRHYIQYLYYLRRISPETYGWIMEIVPSRSYKMDVRSYPINIEDLVKTLSVLRENHELYYLVYRLMLEGGLRLSHAIYVIESFNPDDIIEINGLDVETSRLVCFNDEGFCRYYVGLRESVKPCEWAYFSLNTLRLLKEYAGISVSRRALTKYVKRRNLLLPKYVRKISWRLMIKVMSREIARFIQSRFGELKISEARYEDLLGEADENYSKYLGYLKELVTSLF
;
A
#
# COMPACT_ATOMS: atom_id res chain seq x y z
N MET A 1 -24.23 -84.72 28.47
CA MET A 1 -24.31 -83.40 29.14
C MET A 1 -22.89 -82.88 29.19
N SER A 2 -22.47 -81.80 28.55
CA SER A 2 -23.13 -80.61 27.99
C SER A 2 -22.10 -80.02 27.02
N GLU A 3 -22.39 -79.99 25.73
CA GLU A 3 -22.42 -78.79 24.86
C GLU A 3 -21.21 -77.86 24.93
N LEU A 4 -20.55 -77.69 23.78
CA LEU A 4 -20.16 -76.40 23.17
C LEU A 4 -19.54 -76.69 21.79
N THR A 5 -20.37 -76.69 20.74
CA THR A 5 -20.35 -75.71 19.63
C THR A 5 -19.05 -75.77 18.80
N ASN A 6 -18.98 -76.48 17.68
CA ASN A 6 -19.58 -76.09 16.39
C ASN A 6 -19.88 -74.59 16.24
N GLU A 7 -18.90 -73.74 16.54
CA GLU A 7 -18.88 -72.38 16.01
C GLU A 7 -18.43 -72.43 14.55
N LEU A 8 -19.42 -72.33 13.66
CA LEU A 8 -19.25 -71.78 12.33
C LEU A 8 -18.37 -70.53 12.43
N LYS A 9 -17.10 -70.63 12.02
CA LYS A 9 -16.22 -69.47 11.83
C LYS A 9 -16.88 -68.55 10.81
N VAL A 10 -17.66 -67.59 11.29
CA VAL A 10 -18.00 -66.39 10.53
C VAL A 10 -16.66 -65.75 10.20
N SER A 11 -16.22 -65.85 8.94
CA SER A 11 -15.02 -65.14 8.50
C SER A 11 -15.26 -63.65 8.77
N PRO A 12 -14.38 -62.99 9.54
CA PRO A 12 -14.52 -61.57 9.80
C PRO A 12 -14.68 -60.79 8.49
N GLU A 13 -15.72 -59.95 8.38
CA GLU A 13 -16.05 -59.20 7.15
C GLU A 13 -14.88 -58.38 6.58
N TRP A 14 -13.89 -58.03 7.41
CA TRP A 14 -12.70 -57.28 7.01
C TRP A 14 -11.76 -58.09 6.11
N ILE A 15 -11.67 -59.42 6.25
CA ILE A 15 -10.76 -60.26 5.46
C ILE A 15 -11.13 -60.22 3.97
N HIS A 16 -12.43 -60.18 3.66
CA HIS A 16 -12.93 -60.07 2.28
C HIS A 16 -12.59 -58.73 1.60
N LYS A 17 -12.22 -57.70 2.38
CA LYS A 17 -11.83 -56.38 1.86
C LYS A 17 -10.31 -56.28 1.62
N VAL A 18 -9.53 -57.28 2.00
CA VAL A 18 -8.07 -57.28 1.84
C VAL A 18 -7.68 -57.82 0.46
N ASN A 19 -7.09 -56.97 -0.37
CA ASN A 19 -6.42 -57.42 -1.58
C ASN A 19 -5.05 -58.04 -1.23
N VAL A 20 -5.02 -59.37 -1.07
CA VAL A 20 -3.81 -60.13 -0.73
C VAL A 20 -2.68 -59.94 -1.75
N ARG A 21 -3.01 -59.72 -3.03
CA ARG A 21 -2.01 -59.46 -4.09
C ARG A 21 -1.26 -58.15 -3.88
N GLY A 22 -1.88 -57.18 -3.21
CA GLY A 22 -1.28 -55.89 -2.87
C GLY A 22 -0.25 -55.94 -1.75
N LEU A 23 -0.12 -57.07 -1.03
CA LEU A 23 0.81 -57.22 0.09
C LEU A 23 2.23 -57.57 -0.39
N SER A 24 3.22 -56.81 0.10
CA SER A 24 4.65 -57.07 -0.13
C SER A 24 5.11 -58.40 0.48
N ASP A 25 6.21 -58.96 -0.03
CA ASP A 25 6.74 -60.24 0.46
C ASP A 25 7.17 -60.16 1.94
N ASP A 26 7.62 -58.99 2.40
CA ASP A 26 7.93 -58.74 3.81
C ASP A 26 6.68 -58.82 4.69
N VAL A 27 5.61 -58.13 4.29
CA VAL A 27 4.32 -58.14 5.00
C VAL A 27 3.73 -59.55 5.02
N ARG A 28 3.78 -60.25 3.89
CA ARG A 28 3.33 -61.66 3.80
C ARG A 28 4.08 -62.56 4.78
N ARG A 29 5.40 -62.37 4.92
CA ARG A 29 6.22 -63.13 5.89
C ARG A 29 5.85 -62.79 7.33
N GLU A 30 5.60 -61.53 7.62
CA GLU A 30 5.22 -61.09 8.96
C GLU A 30 3.85 -61.63 9.39
N ILE A 31 2.87 -61.62 8.48
CA ILE A 31 1.56 -62.28 8.66
C ILE A 31 1.78 -63.76 9.01
N LEU A 32 2.58 -64.47 8.23
CA LEU A 32 2.85 -65.89 8.45
C LEU A 32 3.61 -66.16 9.76
N ARG A 33 4.52 -65.25 10.15
CA ARG A 33 5.25 -65.33 11.42
C ARG A 33 4.31 -65.16 12.61
N ARG A 34 3.41 -64.16 12.56
CA ARG A 34 2.41 -63.92 13.61
C ARG A 34 1.47 -65.12 13.79
N VAL A 35 1.00 -65.72 12.69
CA VAL A 35 0.18 -66.93 12.74
C VAL A 35 0.95 -68.12 13.33
N LYS A 36 2.23 -68.29 12.95
CA LYS A 36 3.10 -69.32 13.54
C LYS A 36 3.29 -69.13 15.05
N GLU A 37 3.51 -67.90 15.50
CA GLU A 37 3.69 -67.59 16.93
C GLU A 37 2.42 -67.91 17.73
N LYS A 38 1.25 -67.63 17.16
CA LYS A 38 -0.05 -67.86 17.81
C LYS A 38 -0.46 -69.33 17.90
N LEU A 39 -0.23 -70.11 16.83
CA LEU A 39 -0.71 -71.49 16.73
C LEU A 39 0.39 -72.52 17.00
N GLY A 40 1.66 -72.12 16.95
CA GLY A 40 2.80 -73.03 16.96
C GLY A 40 3.06 -73.67 15.59
N PHE A 41 4.29 -74.17 15.39
CA PHE A 41 4.78 -74.61 14.08
C PHE A 41 3.95 -75.75 13.48
N ASN A 42 3.70 -76.82 14.23
CA ASN A 42 2.99 -78.00 13.71
C ASN A 42 1.52 -77.67 13.39
N LYS A 43 0.86 -76.87 14.23
CA LYS A 43 -0.54 -76.50 13.99
C LYS A 43 -0.67 -75.57 12.79
N THR A 44 0.29 -74.66 12.59
CA THR A 44 0.33 -73.76 11.43
C THR A 44 0.43 -74.51 10.10
N VAL A 45 1.28 -75.55 10.05
CA VAL A 45 1.43 -76.45 8.89
C VAL A 45 0.11 -77.15 8.57
N GLU A 46 -0.58 -77.66 9.60
CA GLU A 46 -1.87 -78.34 9.48
C GLU A 46 -2.97 -77.40 8.98
N VAL A 47 -3.13 -76.23 9.59
CA VAL A 47 -4.25 -75.33 9.26
C VAL A 47 -4.09 -74.58 7.94
N LEU A 48 -2.84 -74.34 7.51
CA LEU A 48 -2.57 -73.70 6.22
C LEU A 48 -2.50 -74.72 5.07
N ASP A 49 -2.51 -76.03 5.40
CA ASP A 49 -2.40 -77.13 4.44
C ASP A 49 -1.14 -77.02 3.56
N ILE A 50 0.01 -76.90 4.23
CA ILE A 50 1.33 -76.76 3.58
C ILE A 50 2.33 -77.75 4.17
N ALA A 51 3.36 -78.13 3.41
CA ALA A 51 4.44 -78.98 3.93
C ALA A 51 5.33 -78.23 4.96
N LYS A 52 5.90 -78.96 5.93
CA LYS A 52 6.83 -78.39 6.94
C LYS A 52 8.00 -77.64 6.30
N GLY A 53 8.57 -78.20 5.23
CA GLY A 53 9.64 -77.55 4.46
C GLY A 53 9.18 -76.27 3.76
N SER A 54 7.94 -76.20 3.29
CA SER A 54 7.36 -75.00 2.69
C SER A 54 7.22 -73.87 3.71
N LEU A 55 6.71 -74.15 4.91
CA LEU A 55 6.63 -73.16 5.99
C LEU A 55 8.02 -72.62 6.36
N HIS A 56 9.03 -73.50 6.44
CA HIS A 56 10.42 -73.09 6.69
C HIS A 56 10.94 -72.19 5.57
N ASN A 57 10.73 -72.55 4.31
CA ASN A 57 11.19 -71.78 3.16
C ASN A 57 10.52 -70.40 3.07
N TYR A 58 9.23 -70.32 3.40
CA TYR A 58 8.47 -69.07 3.44
C TYR A 58 8.98 -68.12 4.52
N LEU A 59 9.16 -68.60 5.76
CA LEU A 59 9.59 -67.76 6.88
C LEU A 59 11.03 -67.24 6.71
N ASN A 60 11.88 -68.01 6.03
CA ASN A 60 13.26 -67.61 5.71
C ASN A 60 13.39 -66.82 4.38
N GLY A 61 12.28 -66.54 3.70
CA GLY A 61 12.29 -65.76 2.45
C GLY A 61 12.90 -66.49 1.24
N LEU A 62 13.10 -67.80 1.31
CA LEU A 62 13.63 -68.63 0.22
C LEU A 62 12.60 -68.89 -0.89
N ARG A 63 11.31 -68.73 -0.58
CA ARG A 63 10.21 -68.77 -1.54
C ARG A 63 9.17 -67.69 -1.23
N LYS A 64 8.57 -67.14 -2.29
CA LYS A 64 7.40 -66.27 -2.18
C LYS A 64 6.20 -67.05 -1.61
N ILE A 65 5.46 -66.42 -0.71
CA ILE A 65 4.28 -67.02 -0.08
C ILE A 65 3.09 -66.88 -1.03
N PRO A 66 2.44 -68.00 -1.42
CA PRO A 66 1.25 -67.96 -2.29
C PRO A 66 0.06 -67.19 -1.69
N ASP A 67 -0.80 -66.63 -2.56
CA ASP A 67 -1.97 -65.83 -2.16
C ASP A 67 -3.00 -66.64 -1.35
N ASP A 68 -3.17 -67.91 -1.69
CA ASP A 68 -4.08 -68.83 -1.00
C ASP A 68 -3.59 -69.13 0.43
N VAL A 69 -2.27 -69.27 0.61
CA VAL A 69 -1.66 -69.46 1.94
C VAL A 69 -1.85 -68.22 2.80
N ILE A 70 -1.70 -67.01 2.24
CA ILE A 70 -1.93 -65.76 2.98
C ILE A 70 -3.43 -65.56 3.28
N SER A 71 -4.31 -65.86 2.33
CA SER A 71 -5.76 -65.81 2.56
C SER A 71 -6.19 -66.72 3.70
N LYS A 72 -5.63 -67.95 3.78
CA LYS A 72 -5.84 -68.86 4.91
C LYS A 72 -5.24 -68.31 6.21
N ALA A 73 -4.03 -67.73 6.16
CA ALA A 73 -3.35 -67.18 7.33
C ALA A 73 -4.13 -66.00 7.96
N LEU A 74 -4.75 -65.13 7.15
CA LEU A 74 -5.56 -64.01 7.63
C LEU A 74 -6.75 -64.45 8.50
N GLN A 75 -7.27 -65.66 8.32
CA GLN A 75 -8.37 -66.21 9.14
C GLN A 75 -8.00 -66.46 10.61
N TYR A 76 -6.70 -66.36 10.95
CA TYR A 76 -6.17 -66.57 12.30
C TYR A 76 -5.65 -65.28 12.94
N LEU A 77 -5.78 -64.15 12.24
CA LEU A 77 -5.49 -62.83 12.76
C LEU A 77 -6.79 -62.08 13.03
N ASP A 78 -6.77 -61.20 14.03
CA ASP A 78 -7.80 -60.17 14.18
C ASP A 78 -7.42 -58.89 13.37
N GLU A 79 -8.38 -57.98 13.22
CA GLU A 79 -8.20 -56.75 12.45
C GLU A 79 -7.11 -55.84 13.05
N LYS A 80 -6.91 -55.89 14.37
CA LYS A 80 -5.89 -55.09 15.06
C LYS A 80 -4.50 -55.64 14.75
N GLU A 81 -4.30 -56.95 14.88
CA GLU A 81 -3.07 -57.66 14.53
C GLU A 81 -2.70 -57.42 13.06
N PHE A 82 -3.69 -57.41 12.15
CA PHE A 82 -3.45 -57.07 10.74
C PHE A 82 -2.99 -55.61 10.55
N ASN A 83 -3.66 -54.65 11.19
CA ASN A 83 -3.30 -53.23 11.09
C ASN A 83 -1.93 -52.90 11.71
N GLU A 84 -1.46 -53.69 12.69
CA GLU A 84 -0.11 -53.58 13.23
C GLU A 84 0.96 -54.06 12.23
N ILE A 85 0.63 -55.04 11.39
CA ILE A 85 1.54 -55.64 10.42
C ILE A 85 1.57 -54.84 9.11
N VAL A 86 0.41 -54.38 8.63
CA VAL A 86 0.27 -53.71 7.34
C VAL A 86 0.19 -52.19 7.50
N ALA A 87 1.33 -51.51 7.35
CA ALA A 87 1.45 -50.06 7.48
C ALA A 87 1.78 -49.37 6.15
N GLY A 88 1.52 -48.06 6.07
CA GLY A 88 1.96 -47.21 4.96
C GLY A 88 1.40 -47.61 3.59
N LEU A 89 2.28 -47.68 2.58
CA LEU A 89 1.91 -47.97 1.18
C LEU A 89 1.27 -49.35 1.00
N ASP A 90 1.70 -50.35 1.76
CA ASP A 90 1.15 -51.71 1.67
C ASP A 90 -0.29 -51.76 2.20
N ARG A 91 -0.64 -50.88 3.15
CA ARG A 91 -2.02 -50.71 3.61
C ARG A 91 -2.90 -50.10 2.52
N LEU A 92 -2.39 -49.09 1.83
CA LEU A 92 -3.12 -48.44 0.73
C LEU A 92 -3.31 -49.40 -0.46
N LYS A 93 -2.34 -50.29 -0.72
CA LYS A 93 -2.47 -51.38 -1.70
C LYS A 93 -3.48 -52.44 -1.25
N ALA A 94 -3.42 -52.85 0.02
CA ALA A 94 -4.33 -53.84 0.59
C ALA A 94 -5.79 -53.38 0.57
N VAL A 95 -6.04 -52.08 0.70
CA VAL A 95 -7.39 -51.47 0.65
C VAL A 95 -7.80 -51.05 -0.77
N GLY A 96 -6.92 -51.22 -1.76
CA GLY A 96 -7.21 -50.96 -3.18
C GLY A 96 -7.12 -49.49 -3.61
N ILE A 97 -6.59 -48.60 -2.77
CA ILE A 97 -6.32 -47.19 -3.12
C ILE A 97 -5.16 -47.12 -4.12
N ILE A 98 -4.17 -48.00 -3.97
CA ILE A 98 -3.04 -48.15 -4.89
C ILE A 98 -3.18 -49.50 -5.61
N ARG A 99 -3.14 -49.48 -6.93
CA ARG A 99 -3.20 -50.67 -7.78
C ARG A 99 -1.83 -51.36 -7.84
N GLU A 100 -1.81 -52.59 -8.36
CA GLU A 100 -0.59 -53.42 -8.43
C GLU A 100 0.53 -52.78 -9.26
N ASP A 101 0.18 -51.98 -10.28
CA ASP A 101 1.11 -51.23 -11.12
C ASP A 101 1.61 -49.92 -10.47
N GLY A 102 1.20 -49.63 -9.24
CA GLY A 102 1.51 -48.39 -8.53
C GLY A 102 0.65 -47.20 -8.92
N SER A 103 -0.30 -47.38 -9.85
CA SER A 103 -1.28 -46.34 -10.17
C SER A 103 -2.28 -46.16 -9.04
N ILE A 104 -2.81 -44.94 -8.92
CA ILE A 104 -3.72 -44.55 -7.84
C ILE A 104 -5.17 -44.60 -8.35
N ASP A 105 -6.07 -45.17 -7.56
CA ASP A 105 -7.50 -45.08 -7.87
C ASP A 105 -8.05 -43.71 -7.48
N TYR A 106 -8.05 -42.80 -8.45
CA TYR A 106 -8.54 -41.44 -8.26
C TYR A 106 -10.00 -41.36 -7.82
N SER A 107 -10.85 -42.32 -8.22
CA SER A 107 -12.26 -42.32 -7.83
C SER A 107 -12.40 -42.57 -6.33
N LEU A 108 -11.69 -43.56 -5.79
CA LEU A 108 -11.68 -43.84 -4.35
C LEU A 108 -11.08 -42.67 -3.55
N ILE A 109 -10.02 -42.04 -4.03
CA ILE A 109 -9.45 -40.86 -3.36
C ILE A 109 -10.43 -39.69 -3.38
N LEU A 110 -11.06 -39.39 -4.50
CA LEU A 110 -12.03 -38.29 -4.58
C LEU A 110 -13.22 -38.53 -3.65
N GLN A 111 -13.70 -39.77 -3.53
CA GLN A 111 -14.73 -40.14 -2.56
C GLN A 111 -14.26 -39.97 -1.12
N ALA A 112 -13.03 -40.40 -0.79
CA ALA A 112 -12.45 -40.22 0.53
C ALA A 112 -12.29 -38.73 0.90
N VAL A 113 -11.83 -37.91 -0.04
CA VAL A 113 -11.73 -36.44 0.12
C VAL A 113 -13.12 -35.82 0.28
N ALA A 114 -14.11 -36.25 -0.49
CA ALA A 114 -15.49 -35.76 -0.36
C ALA A 114 -16.10 -36.12 1.01
N LEU A 115 -15.85 -37.32 1.54
CA LEU A 115 -16.25 -37.71 2.89
C LEU A 115 -15.51 -36.89 3.95
N ALA A 116 -14.19 -36.77 3.82
CA ALA A 116 -13.35 -35.96 4.70
C ALA A 116 -13.77 -34.47 4.73
N SER A 117 -14.27 -33.93 3.62
CA SER A 117 -14.76 -32.54 3.56
C SER A 117 -16.01 -32.29 4.41
N LYS A 118 -16.77 -33.33 4.75
CA LYS A 118 -17.98 -33.26 5.60
C LYS A 118 -17.66 -33.39 7.09
N ASP A 119 -16.46 -33.85 7.43
CA ASP A 119 -15.97 -33.95 8.80
C ASP A 119 -15.09 -32.74 9.12
N GLU A 120 -15.37 -32.02 10.21
CA GLU A 120 -14.68 -30.76 10.49
C GLU A 120 -13.19 -30.97 10.83
N TYR A 121 -12.83 -32.07 11.49
CA TYR A 121 -11.44 -32.35 11.83
C TYR A 121 -10.62 -32.67 10.56
N LEU A 122 -11.11 -33.57 9.72
CA LEU A 122 -10.45 -33.94 8.48
C LEU A 122 -10.39 -32.79 7.48
N LYS A 123 -11.45 -31.97 7.39
CA LYS A 123 -11.45 -30.73 6.62
C LYS A 123 -10.35 -29.77 7.07
N GLN A 124 -10.19 -29.54 8.37
CA GLN A 124 -9.10 -28.70 8.88
C GLN A 124 -7.72 -29.30 8.60
N ALA A 125 -7.58 -30.62 8.67
CA ALA A 125 -6.34 -31.31 8.31
C ALA A 125 -6.00 -31.12 6.82
N ILE A 126 -6.98 -31.27 5.92
CA ILE A 126 -6.82 -31.02 4.47
C ILE A 126 -6.39 -29.57 4.21
N LEU A 127 -7.07 -28.60 4.83
CA LEU A 127 -6.74 -27.19 4.66
C LEU A 127 -5.32 -26.88 5.13
N ARG A 128 -4.93 -27.36 6.32
CA ARG A 128 -3.58 -27.17 6.87
C ARG A 128 -2.53 -27.79 5.96
N PHE A 129 -2.72 -29.05 5.57
CA PHE A 129 -1.83 -29.74 4.63
C PHE A 129 -1.69 -28.97 3.31
N THR A 130 -2.80 -28.45 2.78
CA THR A 130 -2.79 -27.71 1.52
C THR A 130 -2.02 -26.40 1.63
N VAL A 131 -2.21 -25.65 2.72
CA VAL A 131 -1.49 -24.39 2.97
C VAL A 131 0.00 -24.62 3.21
N GLU A 132 0.37 -25.65 3.96
CA GLU A 132 1.77 -25.95 4.28
C GLU A 132 2.56 -26.41 3.05
N ASN A 133 1.94 -27.19 2.16
CA ASN A 133 2.64 -27.84 1.04
C ASN A 133 2.42 -27.14 -0.32
N PHE A 134 1.30 -26.43 -0.52
CA PHE A 134 0.90 -25.89 -1.83
C PHE A 134 0.55 -24.39 -1.79
N ARG A 135 1.18 -23.64 -0.88
CA ARG A 135 0.92 -22.20 -0.66
C ARG A 135 0.96 -21.37 -1.96
N GLU A 136 1.99 -21.57 -2.78
CA GLU A 136 2.18 -20.78 -4.00
C GLU A 136 1.19 -21.15 -5.11
N ASP A 137 0.82 -22.43 -5.21
CA ASP A 137 -0.19 -22.87 -6.18
C ASP A 137 -1.59 -22.40 -5.77
N LEU A 138 -1.91 -22.40 -4.48
CA LEU A 138 -3.11 -21.75 -3.94
C LEU A 138 -3.14 -20.25 -4.28
N ARG A 139 -2.02 -19.53 -4.10
CA ARG A 139 -1.92 -18.11 -4.46
C ARG A 139 -2.18 -17.88 -5.95
N LYS A 140 -1.67 -18.75 -6.83
CA LYS A 140 -1.93 -18.69 -8.28
C LYS A 140 -3.40 -18.98 -8.62
N MET A 141 -3.96 -20.05 -8.08
CA MET A 141 -5.36 -20.46 -8.33
C MET A 141 -6.35 -19.39 -7.86
N LEU A 142 -6.07 -18.72 -6.75
CA LEU A 142 -6.90 -17.63 -6.22
C LEU A 142 -6.70 -16.29 -6.96
N GLY A 143 -5.90 -16.26 -8.03
CA GLY A 143 -5.62 -15.02 -8.78
C GLY A 143 -4.81 -13.99 -8.00
N ILE A 144 -4.12 -14.41 -6.93
CA ILE A 144 -3.24 -13.57 -6.10
C ILE A 144 -1.83 -13.47 -6.75
N SER A 145 -1.62 -14.09 -7.92
CA SER A 145 -0.36 -14.01 -8.66
C SER A 145 -0.14 -12.60 -9.21
N LEU A 146 0.60 -11.79 -8.43
CA LEU A 146 1.02 -10.43 -8.80
C LEU A 146 2.02 -10.41 -9.97
N SER A 147 2.62 -11.56 -10.30
CA SER A 147 3.76 -11.72 -11.22
C SER A 147 3.44 -11.47 -12.70
N GLN A 148 2.19 -11.19 -13.06
CA GLN A 148 1.83 -10.80 -14.44
C GLN A 148 1.77 -9.28 -14.64
N ILE A 149 1.79 -8.50 -13.56
CA ILE A 149 1.63 -7.04 -13.65
C ILE A 149 2.98 -6.37 -13.83
N VAL A 150 3.27 -5.94 -15.05
CA VAL A 150 4.45 -5.12 -15.36
C VAL A 150 4.10 -3.64 -15.24
N PHE A 151 4.97 -2.89 -14.55
CA PHE A 151 4.84 -1.47 -14.34
C PHE A 151 5.27 -0.71 -15.59
N THR A 152 4.37 0.10 -16.14
CA THR A 152 4.63 0.92 -17.32
C THR A 152 4.04 2.31 -17.14
N TRP A 153 4.85 3.33 -17.37
CA TRP A 153 4.34 4.69 -17.33
C TRP A 153 3.56 5.01 -18.61
N SER A 154 2.24 5.02 -18.52
CA SER A 154 1.32 5.26 -19.64
C SER A 154 0.61 6.61 -19.53
N GLN A 155 0.08 7.11 -20.66
CA GLN A 155 -0.76 8.30 -20.67
C GLN A 155 -1.99 8.15 -19.78
N GLY A 156 -2.63 6.97 -19.77
CA GLY A 156 -3.76 6.68 -18.89
C GLY A 156 -3.43 6.80 -17.40
N PHE A 157 -2.18 6.52 -17.00
CA PHE A 157 -1.75 6.76 -15.62
C PHE A 157 -1.62 8.26 -15.29
N GLU A 158 -1.17 9.08 -16.25
CA GLU A 158 -1.12 10.53 -16.05
C GLU A 158 -2.50 11.17 -15.97
N GLU A 159 -3.41 10.78 -16.86
CA GLU A 159 -4.82 11.21 -16.82
C GLU A 159 -5.48 10.78 -15.51
N PHE A 160 -5.18 9.56 -15.03
CA PHE A 160 -5.63 9.11 -13.73
C PHE A 160 -5.15 10.03 -12.59
N LEU A 161 -3.88 10.41 -12.58
CA LEU A 161 -3.30 11.30 -11.57
C LEU A 161 -3.93 12.70 -11.60
N ARG A 162 -4.23 13.22 -12.79
CA ARG A 162 -4.76 14.57 -13.02
C ARG A 162 -6.25 14.67 -12.74
N GLU A 163 -7.05 13.72 -13.21
CA GLU A 163 -8.50 13.91 -13.33
C GLU A 163 -9.31 12.89 -12.55
N ARG A 164 -8.93 11.61 -12.59
CA ARG A 164 -9.74 10.49 -12.08
C ARG A 164 -9.48 10.17 -10.61
N LYS A 165 -8.36 10.62 -10.06
CA LYS A 165 -8.02 10.38 -8.66
C LYS A 165 -9.01 11.09 -7.74
N LYS A 166 -9.68 10.32 -6.87
CA LYS A 166 -10.72 10.82 -5.94
C LYS A 166 -10.25 11.93 -5.00
N ARG A 167 -8.98 11.90 -4.54
CA ARG A 167 -8.43 12.88 -3.59
C ARG A 167 -7.02 13.29 -3.99
N ARG A 168 -6.69 14.58 -3.84
CA ARG A 168 -5.36 15.14 -4.12
C ARG A 168 -4.87 14.82 -5.53
N LYS A 169 -5.62 15.30 -6.52
CA LYS A 169 -5.25 15.32 -7.94
C LYS A 169 -3.89 16.01 -8.12
N VAL A 170 -3.07 15.52 -9.04
CA VAL A 170 -1.73 16.07 -9.30
C VAL A 170 -1.84 16.94 -10.55
N LEU A 171 -2.17 18.22 -10.33
CA LEU A 171 -2.38 19.18 -11.41
C LEU A 171 -1.07 19.81 -11.89
N ASP A 172 -0.10 19.94 -10.99
CA ASP A 172 1.18 20.60 -11.24
C ASP A 172 2.06 19.80 -12.25
N PRO A 173 2.39 20.39 -13.42
CA PRO A 173 3.18 19.71 -14.44
C PRO A 173 4.59 19.33 -13.96
N GLU A 174 5.23 20.14 -13.12
CA GLU A 174 6.55 19.82 -12.56
C GLU A 174 6.49 18.56 -11.69
N THR A 175 5.44 18.42 -10.87
CA THR A 175 5.22 17.23 -10.05
C THR A 175 4.97 15.98 -10.90
N ILE A 176 4.19 16.09 -11.98
CA ILE A 176 4.00 14.98 -12.93
C ILE A 176 5.33 14.57 -13.56
N ALA A 177 6.12 15.53 -14.05
CA ALA A 177 7.43 15.26 -14.62
C ALA A 177 8.38 14.61 -13.61
N TYR A 178 8.38 15.08 -12.36
CA TYR A 178 9.16 14.49 -11.28
C TYR A 178 8.72 13.04 -10.99
N TYR A 179 7.42 12.78 -10.91
CA TYR A 179 6.89 11.42 -10.71
C TYR A 179 7.23 10.50 -11.87
N ARG A 180 7.10 10.97 -13.11
CA ARG A 180 7.47 10.24 -14.33
C ARG A 180 8.93 9.82 -14.28
N ASN A 181 9.84 10.76 -13.99
CA ASN A 181 11.26 10.46 -13.89
C ASN A 181 11.58 9.44 -12.78
N LEU A 182 10.91 9.57 -11.62
CA LEU A 182 11.10 8.66 -10.51
C LEU A 182 10.57 7.25 -10.82
N PHE A 183 9.41 7.16 -11.48
CA PHE A 183 8.84 5.90 -11.93
C PHE A 183 9.72 5.24 -12.98
N LYS A 184 10.09 5.97 -14.03
CA LYS A 184 10.93 5.47 -15.12
C LYS A 184 12.25 4.89 -14.62
N LYS A 185 12.85 5.54 -13.61
CA LYS A 185 14.12 5.10 -13.04
C LYS A 185 14.01 3.85 -12.17
N HIS A 186 12.90 3.66 -11.45
CA HIS A 186 12.85 2.70 -10.34
C HIS A 186 11.80 1.61 -10.48
N LEU A 187 10.75 1.81 -11.28
CA LEU A 187 9.58 0.95 -11.38
C LEU A 187 9.32 0.45 -12.80
N GLU A 188 9.66 1.22 -13.84
CA GLU A 188 9.42 0.84 -15.24
C GLU A 188 10.00 -0.54 -15.58
N GLY A 189 9.20 -1.36 -16.26
CA GLY A 189 9.56 -2.71 -16.67
C GLY A 189 9.63 -3.73 -15.53
N LYS A 190 9.41 -3.33 -14.27
CA LYS A 190 9.41 -4.25 -13.13
C LYS A 190 8.04 -4.85 -12.92
N THR A 191 8.05 -6.10 -12.47
CA THR A 191 6.84 -6.83 -12.12
C THR A 191 6.41 -6.54 -10.68
N LEU A 192 5.11 -6.50 -10.41
CA LEU A 192 4.60 -6.46 -9.04
C LEU A 192 5.00 -7.74 -8.29
N SER A 193 5.89 -7.61 -7.32
CA SER A 193 6.36 -8.71 -6.48
C SER A 193 6.62 -8.22 -5.05
N GLU A 194 6.74 -9.17 -4.10
CA GLU A 194 7.14 -8.87 -2.73
C GLU A 194 8.53 -8.18 -2.68
N ASP A 195 9.46 -8.58 -3.56
CA ASP A 195 10.78 -7.94 -3.67
C ASP A 195 10.71 -6.48 -4.11
N LEU A 196 9.85 -6.16 -5.10
CA LEU A 196 9.64 -4.78 -5.52
C LEU A 196 9.02 -3.95 -4.39
N ILE A 197 8.07 -4.52 -3.66
CA ILE A 197 7.43 -3.89 -2.50
C ILE A 197 8.49 -3.59 -1.43
N ASN A 198 9.31 -4.57 -1.07
CA ASN A 198 10.39 -4.42 -0.10
C ASN A 198 11.43 -3.38 -0.53
N TYR A 199 11.79 -3.36 -1.81
CA TYR A 199 12.66 -2.33 -2.40
C TYR A 199 12.08 -0.92 -2.23
N VAL A 200 10.80 -0.73 -2.55
CA VAL A 200 10.11 0.57 -2.45
C VAL A 200 10.01 1.03 -0.99
N ILE A 201 9.69 0.12 -0.06
CA ILE A 201 9.61 0.42 1.38
C ILE A 201 10.96 0.90 1.89
N ASN A 202 12.05 0.19 1.58
CA ASN A 202 13.36 0.51 2.12
C ASN A 202 14.08 1.65 1.37
N HIS A 203 13.49 2.17 0.29
CA HIS A 203 14.12 3.21 -0.50
C HIS A 203 14.27 4.54 0.26
N LYS A 204 15.46 5.16 0.18
CA LYS A 204 15.78 6.45 0.83
C LYS A 204 14.83 7.57 0.41
N ASN A 205 14.47 7.61 -0.88
CA ASN A 205 13.53 8.60 -1.39
C ASN A 205 12.08 8.18 -1.10
N LYS A 206 11.48 8.79 -0.07
CA LYS A 206 10.08 8.56 0.32
C LYS A 206 9.04 8.89 -0.76
N TRP A 207 9.39 9.70 -1.77
CA TRP A 207 8.48 9.95 -2.91
C TRP A 207 8.27 8.71 -3.77
N LEU A 208 9.21 7.77 -3.81
CA LEU A 208 9.05 6.53 -4.56
C LEU A 208 7.86 5.73 -4.03
N ARG A 209 7.71 5.67 -2.70
CA ARG A 209 6.55 5.05 -2.03
C ARG A 209 5.23 5.69 -2.47
N ASN A 210 5.19 7.02 -2.58
CA ASN A 210 3.98 7.71 -3.02
C ASN A 210 3.66 7.42 -4.49
N VAL A 211 4.65 7.46 -5.38
CA VAL A 211 4.47 7.16 -6.81
C VAL A 211 4.01 5.72 -7.00
N PHE A 212 4.64 4.76 -6.31
CA PHE A 212 4.24 3.36 -6.29
C PHE A 212 2.78 3.21 -5.82
N ARG A 213 2.41 3.79 -4.67
CA ARG A 213 1.02 3.78 -4.17
C ARG A 213 0.03 4.37 -5.17
N HIS A 214 0.39 5.43 -5.89
CA HIS A 214 -0.49 5.98 -6.94
C HIS A 214 -0.69 5.00 -8.09
N TYR A 215 0.35 4.28 -8.49
CA TYR A 215 0.22 3.26 -9.52
C TYR A 215 -0.62 2.07 -9.04
N ILE A 216 -0.48 1.65 -7.79
CA ILE A 216 -1.36 0.63 -7.18
C ILE A 216 -2.83 1.09 -7.17
N GLN A 217 -3.10 2.35 -6.86
CA GLN A 217 -4.44 2.94 -6.97
C GLN A 217 -4.97 2.91 -8.41
N TYR A 218 -4.10 3.17 -9.39
CA TYR A 218 -4.45 3.09 -10.80
C TYR A 218 -4.75 1.66 -11.25
N LEU A 219 -3.95 0.68 -10.86
CA LEU A 219 -4.20 -0.74 -11.13
C LEU A 219 -5.53 -1.20 -10.53
N TYR A 220 -5.84 -0.75 -9.31
CA TYR A 220 -7.13 -1.02 -8.67
C TYR A 220 -8.30 -0.36 -9.41
N TYR A 221 -8.12 0.90 -9.86
CA TYR A 221 -9.10 1.59 -10.69
C TYR A 221 -9.39 0.84 -12.00
N LEU A 222 -8.35 0.30 -12.64
CA LEU A 222 -8.45 -0.55 -13.83
C LEU A 222 -8.95 -1.98 -13.54
N ARG A 223 -9.24 -2.33 -12.29
CA ARG A 223 -9.62 -3.69 -11.86
C ARG A 223 -8.58 -4.77 -12.20
N ARG A 224 -7.30 -4.40 -12.30
CA ARG A 224 -6.19 -5.34 -12.53
C ARG A 224 -5.66 -6.01 -11.26
N ILE A 225 -6.07 -5.52 -10.09
CA ILE A 225 -5.77 -6.12 -8.79
C ILE A 225 -7.04 -6.22 -7.96
N SER A 226 -7.11 -7.23 -7.09
CA SER A 226 -8.25 -7.45 -6.19
C SER A 226 -8.28 -6.41 -5.06
N PRO A 227 -9.44 -6.20 -4.40
CA PRO A 227 -9.54 -5.35 -3.21
C PRO A 227 -8.60 -5.77 -2.07
N GLU A 228 -8.38 -7.07 -1.88
CA GLU A 228 -7.52 -7.64 -0.84
C GLU A 228 -6.05 -7.30 -1.13
N THR A 229 -5.63 -7.50 -2.38
CA THR A 229 -4.30 -7.12 -2.87
C THR A 229 -4.06 -5.62 -2.68
N TYR A 230 -5.03 -4.81 -3.08
CA TYR A 230 -4.97 -3.36 -2.92
C TYR A 230 -4.85 -2.97 -1.44
N GLY A 231 -5.68 -3.53 -0.56
CA GLY A 231 -5.65 -3.27 0.88
C GLY A 231 -4.30 -3.63 1.50
N TRP A 232 -3.82 -4.85 1.24
CA TRP A 232 -2.54 -5.35 1.74
C TRP A 232 -1.37 -4.46 1.33
N ILE A 233 -1.23 -4.11 0.04
CA ILE A 233 -0.13 -3.24 -0.43
C ILE A 233 -0.24 -1.84 0.20
N MET A 234 -1.46 -1.30 0.30
CA MET A 234 -1.69 0.03 0.84
C MET A 234 -1.47 0.13 2.35
N GLU A 235 -1.55 -0.99 3.07
CA GLU A 235 -1.18 -1.10 4.47
C GLU A 235 0.34 -1.19 4.64
N ILE A 236 0.99 -2.11 3.91
CA ILE A 236 2.42 -2.40 4.06
C ILE A 236 3.33 -1.28 3.53
N VAL A 237 2.93 -0.58 2.47
CA VAL A 237 3.71 0.54 1.93
C VAL A 237 3.16 1.83 2.50
N PRO A 238 3.58 2.30 3.70
CA PRO A 238 2.94 3.45 4.33
C PRO A 238 3.08 4.70 3.47
N SER A 239 2.05 5.54 3.50
CA SER A 239 2.14 6.89 2.95
C SER A 239 3.26 7.67 3.64
N ARG A 240 3.80 8.69 2.97
CA ARG A 240 4.81 9.56 3.56
C ARG A 240 4.29 10.17 4.88
N SER A 241 4.82 9.69 6.01
CA SER A 241 4.58 10.31 7.31
C SER A 241 5.38 11.61 7.42
N TYR A 242 4.69 12.68 7.82
CA TYR A 242 5.33 13.91 8.27
C TYR A 242 5.54 13.75 9.77
N LYS A 243 6.78 13.49 10.19
CA LYS A 243 7.14 13.70 11.60
C LYS A 243 7.00 15.20 11.88
N MET A 244 6.23 15.55 12.90
CA MET A 244 6.09 16.93 13.35
C MET A 244 7.40 17.35 14.02
N ASP A 245 8.35 17.82 13.21
CA ASP A 245 9.59 18.41 13.70
C ASP A 245 9.27 19.87 14.08
N VAL A 246 8.96 20.10 15.36
CA VAL A 246 8.67 21.43 15.91
C VAL A 246 9.98 22.19 16.03
N ARG A 247 10.51 22.68 14.91
CA ARG A 247 11.63 23.62 14.93
C ARG A 247 11.12 25.01 15.22
N SER A 248 11.47 25.57 16.38
CA SER A 248 11.36 27.00 16.62
C SER A 248 12.28 27.71 15.62
N TYR A 249 11.69 28.53 14.75
CA TYR A 249 12.47 29.41 13.88
C TYR A 249 12.48 30.79 14.53
N PRO A 250 13.61 31.22 15.13
CA PRO A 250 13.72 32.58 15.65
C PRO A 250 13.48 33.56 14.50
N ILE A 251 12.72 34.63 14.75
CA ILE A 251 12.62 35.72 13.79
C ILE A 251 13.94 36.47 13.88
N ASN A 252 14.77 36.38 12.86
CA ASN A 252 15.89 37.29 12.72
C ASN A 252 15.46 38.46 11.83
N ILE A 253 15.15 39.60 12.46
CA ILE A 253 14.77 40.83 11.76
C ILE A 253 15.96 41.40 11.00
N GLU A 254 17.18 41.28 11.53
CA GLU A 254 18.39 41.76 10.87
C GLU A 254 18.62 41.04 9.53
N ASP A 255 18.44 39.72 9.50
CA ASP A 255 18.52 38.93 8.26
C ASP A 255 17.46 39.37 7.25
N LEU A 256 16.26 39.72 7.71
CA LEU A 256 15.18 40.22 6.85
C LEU A 256 15.55 41.59 6.26
N VAL A 257 15.95 42.54 7.09
CA VAL A 257 16.38 43.89 6.68
C VAL A 257 17.52 43.79 5.68
N LYS A 258 18.60 43.07 6.03
CA LYS A 258 19.74 42.83 5.14
C LYS A 258 19.31 42.24 3.79
N THR A 259 18.43 41.24 3.82
CA THR A 259 17.95 40.60 2.58
C THR A 259 17.20 41.58 1.71
N LEU A 260 16.28 42.36 2.29
CA LEU A 260 15.50 43.34 1.54
C LEU A 260 16.38 44.46 0.98
N SER A 261 17.34 44.99 1.74
CA SER A 261 18.27 46.02 1.25
C SER A 261 19.09 45.52 0.06
N VAL A 262 19.71 44.34 0.19
CA VAL A 262 20.52 43.76 -0.89
C VAL A 262 19.67 43.49 -2.13
N LEU A 263 18.44 42.99 -1.98
CA LEU A 263 17.57 42.76 -3.13
C LEU A 263 17.12 44.07 -3.77
N ARG A 264 16.79 45.11 -2.98
CA ARG A 264 16.40 46.42 -3.51
C ARG A 264 17.51 47.04 -4.36
N GLU A 265 18.74 46.99 -3.86
CA GLU A 265 19.89 47.61 -4.52
C GLU A 265 20.39 46.83 -5.74
N ASN A 266 20.27 45.50 -5.73
CA ASN A 266 20.94 44.65 -6.73
C ASN A 266 19.98 43.88 -7.66
N HIS A 267 18.70 43.75 -7.30
CA HIS A 267 17.73 42.96 -8.07
C HIS A 267 16.27 43.30 -7.71
N GLU A 268 15.78 44.46 -8.16
CA GLU A 268 14.48 45.01 -7.77
C GLU A 268 13.29 44.07 -8.04
N LEU A 269 13.31 43.28 -9.12
CA LEU A 269 12.29 42.25 -9.36
C LEU A 269 12.22 41.17 -8.25
N TYR A 270 13.37 40.75 -7.70
CA TYR A 270 13.38 39.81 -6.57
C TYR A 270 12.99 40.48 -5.26
N TYR A 271 13.30 41.77 -5.12
CA TYR A 271 12.81 42.59 -4.03
C TYR A 271 11.28 42.69 -4.06
N LEU A 272 10.66 42.94 -5.21
CA LEU A 272 9.21 42.91 -5.40
C LEU A 272 8.60 41.56 -4.96
N VAL A 273 9.18 40.43 -5.39
CA VAL A 273 8.73 39.10 -4.93
C VAL A 273 8.77 39.00 -3.41
N TYR A 274 9.85 39.46 -2.77
CA TYR A 274 9.99 39.43 -1.32
C TYR A 274 9.02 40.37 -0.60
N ARG A 275 8.74 41.55 -1.17
CA ARG A 275 7.74 42.49 -0.64
C ARG A 275 6.35 41.90 -0.66
N LEU A 276 5.90 41.34 -1.79
CA LEU A 276 4.61 40.66 -1.90
C LEU A 276 4.48 39.51 -0.88
N MET A 277 5.57 38.78 -0.61
CA MET A 277 5.59 37.73 0.41
C MET A 277 5.56 38.26 1.84
N LEU A 278 6.19 39.41 2.11
CA LEU A 278 6.22 40.02 3.42
C LEU A 278 4.88 40.70 3.74
N GLU A 279 4.42 41.58 2.86
CA GLU A 279 3.20 42.38 3.01
C GLU A 279 1.92 41.55 2.90
N GLY A 280 1.84 40.68 1.90
CA GLY A 280 0.64 39.85 1.68
C GLY A 280 0.72 38.48 2.33
N GLY A 281 1.87 38.11 2.92
CA GLY A 281 2.07 36.76 3.44
C GLY A 281 1.96 35.68 2.37
N LEU A 282 2.24 36.03 1.10
CA LEU A 282 2.09 35.15 -0.04
C LEU A 282 3.12 34.01 -0.02
N ARG A 283 2.75 32.87 -0.62
CA ARG A 283 3.73 31.83 -0.97
C ARG A 283 4.58 32.34 -2.13
N LEU A 284 5.85 31.92 -2.21
CA LEU A 284 6.73 32.26 -3.34
C LEU A 284 6.07 31.97 -4.70
N SER A 285 5.38 30.84 -4.81
CA SER A 285 4.64 30.48 -6.03
C SER A 285 3.53 31.47 -6.38
N HIS A 286 2.85 32.02 -5.38
CA HIS A 286 1.73 32.94 -5.59
C HIS A 286 2.22 34.36 -5.82
N ALA A 287 3.30 34.79 -5.17
CA ALA A 287 3.93 36.08 -5.44
C ALA A 287 4.44 36.15 -6.89
N ILE A 288 5.09 35.08 -7.38
CA ILE A 288 5.51 34.97 -8.79
C ILE A 288 4.30 35.01 -9.72
N TYR A 289 3.27 34.20 -9.41
CA TYR A 289 2.04 34.17 -10.21
C TYR A 289 1.37 35.54 -10.30
N VAL A 290 1.27 36.27 -9.19
CA VAL A 290 0.69 37.63 -9.15
C VAL A 290 1.44 38.57 -10.07
N ILE A 291 2.78 38.52 -10.14
CA ILE A 291 3.58 39.35 -11.05
C ILE A 291 3.32 38.95 -12.51
N GLU A 292 3.35 37.65 -12.80
CA GLU A 292 3.19 37.10 -14.16
C GLU A 292 1.79 37.35 -14.74
N SER A 293 0.76 37.28 -13.91
CA SER A 293 -0.65 37.38 -14.33
C SER A 293 -1.31 38.68 -13.86
N PHE A 294 -0.52 39.72 -13.53
CA PHE A 294 -1.06 40.96 -13.01
C PHE A 294 -1.91 41.66 -14.08
N ASN A 295 -3.21 41.79 -13.82
CA ASN A 295 -4.11 42.57 -14.64
C ASN A 295 -5.10 43.31 -13.72
N PRO A 296 -4.83 44.59 -13.39
CA PRO A 296 -5.59 45.32 -12.37
C PRO A 296 -6.97 45.78 -12.84
N ASP A 297 -7.17 45.92 -14.15
CA ASP A 297 -8.37 46.54 -14.74
C ASP A 297 -9.50 45.53 -14.99
N ASP A 298 -9.25 44.23 -14.73
CA ASP A 298 -10.25 43.18 -14.86
C ASP A 298 -11.37 43.33 -13.81
N ILE A 299 -12.60 43.08 -14.24
CA ILE A 299 -13.75 42.84 -13.35
C ILE A 299 -13.85 41.33 -13.13
N ILE A 300 -14.09 40.93 -11.89
CA ILE A 300 -14.17 39.54 -11.48
C ILE A 300 -15.45 39.27 -10.71
N GLU A 301 -15.96 38.06 -10.88
CA GLU A 301 -16.98 37.52 -9.99
C GLU A 301 -16.28 36.71 -8.89
N ILE A 302 -16.55 37.02 -7.62
CA ILE A 302 -16.04 36.20 -6.52
C ILE A 302 -16.92 34.95 -6.44
N ASN A 303 -16.37 33.82 -6.89
CA ASN A 303 -17.05 32.53 -6.86
C ASN A 303 -17.82 32.29 -5.54
N GLY A 304 -19.12 31.98 -5.62
CA GLY A 304 -19.95 31.68 -4.46
C GLY A 304 -20.32 32.88 -3.59
N LEU A 305 -20.24 34.10 -4.13
CA LEU A 305 -20.87 35.31 -3.57
C LEU A 305 -21.72 36.05 -4.63
N ASP A 306 -21.70 35.64 -5.91
CA ASP A 306 -22.41 36.27 -7.05
C ASP A 306 -22.24 37.80 -7.12
N VAL A 307 -21.09 38.31 -6.66
CA VAL A 307 -20.75 39.75 -6.64
C VAL A 307 -19.63 40.02 -7.63
N GLU A 308 -19.89 40.93 -8.56
CA GLU A 308 -18.88 41.52 -9.44
C GLU A 308 -18.09 42.61 -8.70
N THR A 309 -16.77 42.52 -8.73
CA THR A 309 -15.88 43.52 -8.13
C THR A 309 -14.65 43.75 -9.00
N SER A 310 -14.03 44.92 -8.87
CA SER A 310 -12.75 45.19 -9.52
C SER A 310 -11.67 44.25 -8.95
N ARG A 311 -10.85 43.67 -9.82
CA ARG A 311 -9.79 42.74 -9.39
C ARG A 311 -8.79 43.43 -8.47
N LEU A 312 -8.49 44.70 -8.72
CA LEU A 312 -7.71 45.56 -7.82
C LEU A 312 -8.63 46.56 -7.11
N VAL A 313 -8.58 46.56 -5.78
CA VAL A 313 -9.23 47.56 -4.93
C VAL A 313 -8.16 48.28 -4.13
N CYS A 314 -8.14 49.62 -4.17
CA CYS A 314 -7.13 50.42 -3.48
C CYS A 314 -7.76 51.33 -2.43
N PHE A 315 -7.20 51.26 -1.22
CA PHE A 315 -7.56 52.07 -0.06
C PHE A 315 -6.51 53.17 0.06
N ASN A 316 -6.62 54.20 -0.78
CA ASN A 316 -5.57 55.22 -0.92
C ASN A 316 -5.27 55.94 0.40
N ASP A 317 -6.30 56.26 1.18
CA ASP A 317 -6.17 56.92 2.49
C ASP A 317 -5.45 56.05 3.53
N GLU A 318 -5.55 54.73 3.37
CA GLU A 318 -4.88 53.75 4.23
C GLU A 318 -3.53 53.25 3.67
N GLY A 319 -3.18 53.68 2.46
CA GLY A 319 -1.87 53.43 1.83
C GLY A 319 -1.66 52.01 1.31
N PHE A 320 -2.72 51.25 1.01
CA PHE A 320 -2.61 49.87 0.51
C PHE A 320 -3.65 49.53 -0.57
N CYS A 321 -3.44 48.39 -1.22
CA CYS A 321 -4.41 47.77 -2.12
C CYS A 321 -4.57 46.28 -1.81
N ARG A 322 -5.69 45.74 -2.27
CA ARG A 322 -6.02 44.33 -2.30
C ARG A 322 -6.26 43.90 -3.74
N TYR A 323 -5.65 42.79 -4.14
CA TYR A 323 -5.80 42.20 -5.47
C TYR A 323 -6.34 40.78 -5.37
N TYR A 324 -7.35 40.45 -6.17
CA TYR A 324 -7.86 39.09 -6.26
C TYR A 324 -6.99 38.21 -7.17
N VAL A 325 -6.49 37.13 -6.61
CA VAL A 325 -5.57 36.17 -7.25
C VAL A 325 -6.31 34.98 -7.86
N GLY A 326 -7.47 34.59 -7.30
CA GLY A 326 -8.35 33.56 -7.89
C GLY A 326 -7.86 32.11 -7.87
N LEU A 327 -6.82 31.77 -7.09
CA LEU A 327 -6.30 30.40 -7.03
C LEU A 327 -7.05 29.56 -5.98
N ARG A 328 -8.26 29.07 -6.30
CA ARG A 328 -9.08 28.25 -5.36
C ARG A 328 -8.89 26.75 -5.49
N GLU A 329 -8.88 26.22 -6.72
CA GLU A 329 -8.87 24.77 -6.98
C GLU A 329 -7.52 24.08 -6.75
N SER A 330 -6.51 24.86 -6.38
CA SER A 330 -5.19 24.31 -6.07
C SER A 330 -5.15 23.70 -4.67
N VAL A 331 -4.21 22.77 -4.45
CA VAL A 331 -3.93 22.19 -3.12
C VAL A 331 -3.55 23.26 -2.08
N LYS A 332 -3.17 24.47 -2.53
CA LYS A 332 -2.74 25.59 -1.69
C LYS A 332 -3.41 26.87 -2.17
N PRO A 333 -4.64 27.16 -1.73
CA PRO A 333 -5.38 28.29 -2.26
C PRO A 333 -4.70 29.63 -1.98
N CYS A 334 -5.01 30.60 -2.85
CA CYS A 334 -4.65 32.01 -2.74
C CYS A 334 -5.75 32.85 -3.38
N GLU A 335 -6.54 33.55 -2.57
CA GLU A 335 -7.64 34.35 -3.10
C GLU A 335 -7.30 35.82 -3.16
N TRP A 336 -6.66 36.35 -2.12
CA TRP A 336 -6.33 37.78 -2.04
C TRP A 336 -4.83 37.99 -1.83
N ALA A 337 -4.32 39.06 -2.42
CA ALA A 337 -2.99 39.60 -2.18
C ALA A 337 -3.12 41.03 -1.69
N TYR A 338 -2.66 41.28 -0.46
CA TYR A 338 -2.59 42.61 0.13
C TYR A 338 -1.17 43.16 0.01
N PHE A 339 -1.03 44.43 -0.36
CA PHE A 339 0.27 45.09 -0.51
C PHE A 339 0.11 46.61 -0.51
N SER A 340 1.20 47.34 -0.23
CA SER A 340 1.17 48.80 -0.17
C SER A 340 1.14 49.46 -1.55
N LEU A 341 0.81 50.76 -1.60
CA LEU A 341 0.87 51.55 -2.83
C LEU A 341 2.28 51.56 -3.46
N ASN A 342 3.33 51.53 -2.63
CA ASN A 342 4.71 51.42 -3.12
C ASN A 342 4.97 50.06 -3.80
N THR A 343 4.35 48.97 -3.31
CA THR A 343 4.44 47.66 -3.98
C THR A 343 3.63 47.67 -5.27
N LEU A 344 2.45 48.31 -5.30
CA LEU A 344 1.66 48.44 -6.52
C LEU A 344 2.47 49.12 -7.64
N ARG A 345 3.22 50.17 -7.32
CA ARG A 345 4.09 50.85 -8.31
C ARG A 345 5.08 49.88 -8.95
N LEU A 346 5.81 49.13 -8.14
CA LEU A 346 6.75 48.10 -8.62
C LEU A 346 6.01 46.99 -9.38
N LEU A 347 4.83 46.57 -8.91
CA LEU A 347 4.06 45.51 -9.54
C LEU A 347 3.59 45.92 -10.95
N LYS A 348 3.17 47.18 -11.14
CA LYS A 348 2.83 47.73 -12.46
C LYS A 348 4.04 47.76 -13.40
N GLU A 349 5.22 48.09 -12.89
CA GLU A 349 6.46 48.16 -13.67
C GLU A 349 6.93 46.78 -14.16
N TYR A 350 6.84 45.77 -13.30
CA TYR A 350 7.30 44.41 -13.59
C TYR A 350 6.18 43.46 -14.02
N ALA A 351 4.98 43.96 -14.31
CA ALA A 351 3.81 43.17 -14.68
C ALA A 351 4.10 42.30 -15.92
N GLY A 352 3.66 41.04 -15.90
CA GLY A 352 3.82 40.10 -17.01
C GLY A 352 5.20 39.45 -17.11
N ILE A 353 6.18 39.84 -16.27
CA ILE A 353 7.53 39.26 -16.31
C ILE A 353 7.57 37.92 -15.59
N SER A 354 8.10 36.90 -16.29
CA SER A 354 8.28 35.58 -15.67
C SER A 354 9.47 35.50 -14.73
N VAL A 355 9.24 34.95 -13.53
CA VAL A 355 10.26 34.81 -12.50
C VAL A 355 10.59 33.35 -12.24
N SER A 356 11.81 32.93 -12.60
CA SER A 356 12.26 31.58 -12.31
C SER A 356 12.48 31.36 -10.81
N ARG A 357 11.61 30.55 -10.19
CA ARG A 357 11.76 30.09 -8.79
C ARG A 357 13.15 29.52 -8.50
N ARG A 358 13.71 28.76 -9.44
CA ARG A 358 15.02 28.12 -9.30
C ARG A 358 16.14 29.16 -9.33
N ALA A 359 16.08 30.12 -10.24
CA ALA A 359 17.06 31.20 -10.34
C ALA A 359 17.07 32.06 -9.06
N LEU A 360 15.90 32.52 -8.62
CA LEU A 360 15.73 33.30 -7.38
C LEU A 360 16.28 32.52 -6.18
N THR A 361 15.88 31.25 -6.01
CA THR A 361 16.36 30.43 -4.88
C THR A 361 17.89 30.26 -4.92
N LYS A 362 18.48 30.10 -6.11
CA LYS A 362 19.94 29.98 -6.29
C LYS A 362 20.65 31.29 -5.96
N TYR A 363 20.09 32.42 -6.40
CA TYR A 363 20.60 33.77 -6.15
C TYR A 363 20.69 34.06 -4.65
N VAL A 364 19.60 33.83 -3.92
CA VAL A 364 19.48 34.07 -2.48
C VAL A 364 20.43 33.17 -1.69
N LYS A 365 20.49 31.87 -2.03
CA LYS A 365 21.40 30.91 -1.36
C LYS A 365 22.87 31.30 -1.51
N ARG A 366 23.30 31.69 -2.73
CA ARG A 366 24.70 32.05 -3.01
C ARG A 366 25.16 33.26 -2.20
N ARG A 367 24.25 34.17 -1.88
CA ARG A 367 24.54 35.40 -1.12
C ARG A 367 24.23 35.27 0.37
N ASN A 368 23.94 34.06 0.85
CA ASN A 368 23.54 33.79 2.23
C ASN A 368 22.40 34.70 2.72
N LEU A 369 21.41 34.94 1.84
CA LEU A 369 20.23 35.73 2.14
C LEU A 369 19.08 34.85 2.66
N LEU A 370 18.07 35.47 3.27
CA LEU A 370 16.94 34.77 3.87
C LEU A 370 16.10 34.04 2.81
N LEU A 371 15.87 32.74 2.96
CA LEU A 371 15.07 31.97 2.00
C LEU A 371 13.59 32.40 1.98
N PRO A 372 12.90 32.37 0.82
CA PRO A 372 11.52 32.84 0.69
C PRO A 372 10.54 32.19 1.69
N LYS A 373 10.71 30.89 1.96
CA LYS A 373 9.86 30.16 2.92
C LYS A 373 9.86 30.77 4.33
N TYR A 374 10.93 31.47 4.71
CA TYR A 374 11.05 32.11 6.02
C TYR A 374 10.40 33.49 6.04
N VAL A 375 10.43 34.24 4.94
CA VAL A 375 9.74 35.54 4.82
C VAL A 375 8.25 35.40 5.13
N ARG A 376 7.59 34.38 4.55
CA ARG A 376 6.17 34.10 4.84
C ARG A 376 5.90 33.76 6.32
N LYS A 377 6.85 33.07 6.97
CA LYS A 377 6.75 32.77 8.41
C LYS A 377 6.94 34.02 9.26
N ILE A 378 7.85 34.91 8.87
CA ILE A 378 8.05 36.20 9.53
C ILE A 378 6.79 37.05 9.38
N SER A 379 6.28 37.21 8.15
CA SER A 379 5.02 37.89 7.87
C SER A 379 3.89 37.40 8.80
N TRP A 380 3.72 36.07 8.93
CA TRP A 380 2.74 35.49 9.86
C TRP A 380 2.97 35.93 11.31
N ARG A 381 4.21 35.86 11.80
CA ARG A 381 4.53 36.22 13.19
C ARG A 381 4.38 37.72 13.45
N LEU A 382 4.55 38.56 12.44
CA LEU A 382 4.35 40.00 12.55
C LEU A 382 2.86 40.36 12.50
N MET A 383 2.09 39.75 11.58
CA MET A 383 0.62 39.93 11.51
C MET A 383 -0.06 39.59 12.84
N ILE A 384 0.21 38.41 13.43
CA ILE A 384 -0.45 38.00 14.68
C ILE A 384 -0.10 38.86 15.91
N LYS A 385 0.83 39.82 15.81
CA LYS A 385 1.10 40.80 16.87
C LYS A 385 0.14 41.98 16.83
N VAL A 386 -0.46 42.26 15.67
CA VAL A 386 -1.23 43.49 15.40
C VAL A 386 -2.65 43.23 14.93
N MET A 387 -2.99 41.99 14.57
CA MET A 387 -4.34 41.57 14.19
C MET A 387 -4.66 40.17 14.72
N SER A 388 -5.94 39.79 14.65
CA SER A 388 -6.40 38.47 15.08
C SER A 388 -5.79 37.34 14.23
N ARG A 389 -5.70 36.14 14.80
CA ARG A 389 -5.19 34.96 14.06
C ARG A 389 -6.09 34.59 12.88
N GLU A 390 -7.39 34.88 12.94
CA GLU A 390 -8.34 34.58 11.86
C GLU A 390 -8.08 35.49 10.66
N ILE A 391 -7.98 36.80 10.89
CA ILE A 391 -7.65 37.80 9.86
C ILE A 391 -6.28 37.47 9.24
N ALA A 392 -5.27 37.18 10.07
CA ALA A 392 -3.94 36.80 9.56
C ALA A 392 -3.98 35.50 8.73
N ARG A 393 -4.83 34.52 9.08
CA ARG A 393 -5.01 33.31 8.27
C ARG A 393 -5.71 33.61 6.95
N PHE A 394 -6.69 34.50 6.97
CA PHE A 394 -7.44 34.92 5.80
C PHE A 394 -6.52 35.61 4.79
N ILE A 395 -5.77 36.65 5.21
CA ILE A 395 -4.80 37.36 4.38
C ILE A 395 -3.75 36.39 3.81
N GLN A 396 -3.24 35.45 4.61
CA GLN A 396 -2.28 34.45 4.13
C GLN A 396 -2.90 33.30 3.33
N SER A 397 -4.21 33.30 3.08
CA SER A 397 -4.95 32.24 2.40
C SER A 397 -4.67 30.85 3.03
N ARG A 398 -4.83 30.77 4.36
CA ARG A 398 -4.76 29.53 5.15
C ARG A 398 -6.16 28.99 5.44
N PHE A 399 -7.00 28.90 4.40
CA PHE A 399 -8.41 28.54 4.53
C PHE A 399 -8.65 27.15 5.12
N GLY A 400 -7.75 26.18 4.92
CA GLY A 400 -7.86 24.86 5.58
C GLY A 400 -7.69 24.88 7.11
N GLU A 401 -7.20 25.99 7.68
CA GLU A 401 -7.15 26.23 9.13
C GLU A 401 -8.32 27.10 9.62
N LEU A 402 -9.16 27.59 8.72
CA LEU A 402 -10.32 28.42 9.02
C LEU A 402 -11.59 27.56 8.90
N LYS A 403 -12.57 27.82 9.77
CA LYS A 403 -13.93 27.28 9.62
C LYS A 403 -14.76 28.35 8.91
N ILE A 404 -14.78 28.31 7.58
CA ILE A 404 -15.40 29.36 6.76
C ILE A 404 -16.81 28.92 6.36
N SER A 405 -17.84 29.63 6.82
CA SER A 405 -19.13 29.75 6.14
C SER A 405 -19.09 30.96 5.20
N GLU A 406 -19.99 31.04 4.22
CA GLU A 406 -20.08 32.14 3.26
C GLU A 406 -20.26 33.51 3.92
N ALA A 407 -21.21 33.63 4.87
CA ALA A 407 -21.39 34.85 5.66
C ALA A 407 -20.12 35.26 6.44
N ARG A 408 -19.37 34.29 6.97
CA ARG A 408 -18.10 34.58 7.66
C ARG A 408 -16.99 35.00 6.70
N TYR A 409 -17.11 34.71 5.41
CA TYR A 409 -16.12 35.11 4.42
C TYR A 409 -16.18 36.61 4.15
N GLU A 410 -17.38 37.16 3.94
CA GLU A 410 -17.56 38.60 3.73
C GLU A 410 -17.10 39.40 4.95
N ASP A 411 -17.49 38.96 6.16
CA ASP A 411 -17.01 39.53 7.41
C ASP A 411 -15.48 39.54 7.48
N LEU A 412 -14.83 38.41 7.18
CA LEU A 412 -13.37 38.30 7.23
C LEU A 412 -12.67 39.17 6.18
N LEU A 413 -13.29 39.41 5.02
CA LEU A 413 -12.76 40.27 3.98
C LEU A 413 -12.79 41.73 4.44
N GLY A 414 -13.92 42.20 4.99
CA GLY A 414 -14.06 43.53 5.57
C GLY A 414 -13.15 43.74 6.78
N GLU A 415 -13.15 42.80 7.73
CA GLU A 415 -12.25 42.82 8.91
C GLU A 415 -10.77 42.86 8.48
N ALA A 416 -10.40 42.18 7.39
CA ALA A 416 -9.05 42.21 6.88
C ALA A 416 -8.67 43.57 6.31
N ASP A 417 -9.55 44.22 5.55
CA ASP A 417 -9.31 45.56 5.01
C ASP A 417 -9.12 46.57 6.15
N GLU A 418 -10.01 46.57 7.14
CA GLU A 418 -9.97 47.49 8.30
C GLU A 418 -8.71 47.33 9.17
N ASN A 419 -8.13 46.13 9.23
CA ASN A 419 -6.99 45.85 10.10
C ASN A 419 -5.65 45.79 9.36
N TYR A 420 -5.63 45.81 8.02
CA TYR A 420 -4.41 45.66 7.25
C TYR A 420 -3.47 46.87 7.41
N SER A 421 -4.02 48.09 7.48
CA SER A 421 -3.25 49.32 7.66
C SER A 421 -2.40 49.31 8.94
N LYS A 422 -2.90 48.72 10.04
CA LYS A 422 -2.14 48.50 11.28
C LYS A 422 -0.89 47.65 11.06
N TYR A 423 -1.00 46.61 10.24
CA TYR A 423 0.13 45.76 9.88
C TYR A 423 1.14 46.47 8.99
N LEU A 424 0.67 47.23 8.02
CA LEU A 424 1.55 48.01 7.16
C LEU A 424 2.31 49.08 7.96
N GLY A 425 1.63 49.76 8.90
CA GLY A 425 2.26 50.70 9.84
C GLY A 425 3.35 50.02 10.68
N TYR A 426 3.05 48.87 11.26
CA TYR A 426 4.01 48.09 12.03
C TYR A 426 5.23 47.62 11.20
N LEU A 427 5.03 47.28 9.92
CA LEU A 427 6.13 46.96 9.01
C LEU A 427 7.02 48.18 8.72
N LYS A 428 6.43 49.37 8.53
CA LYS A 428 7.18 50.61 8.31
C LYS A 428 8.04 50.97 9.51
N GLU A 429 7.53 50.83 10.73
CA GLU A 429 8.30 51.05 11.96
C GLU A 429 9.46 50.07 12.10
N LEU A 430 9.23 48.79 11.81
CA LEU A 430 10.24 47.74 11.96
C LEU A 430 11.34 47.80 10.88
N VAL A 431 11.01 48.35 9.72
CA VAL A 431 11.83 48.30 8.52
C VAL A 431 11.92 49.68 7.88
N THR A 432 12.19 50.70 8.70
CA THR A 432 12.09 52.13 8.36
C THR A 432 12.92 52.56 7.16
N SER A 433 14.03 51.85 6.87
CA SER A 433 14.92 52.16 5.74
C SER A 433 14.49 51.55 4.40
N LEU A 434 13.39 50.76 4.36
CA LEU A 434 13.03 49.92 3.22
C LEU A 434 11.64 50.16 2.62
N PHE A 435 10.83 51.05 3.20
CA PHE A 435 9.45 51.30 2.77
C PHE A 435 9.24 52.68 2.15
#